data_AF-A0A6C0HXH7-F1
#
_entry.id   AF-A0A6C0HXH7-F1
#
_cell.length_a   1.000
_cell.length_b   1.000
_cell.length_c   1.000
_cell.angle_alpha   90.00
_cell.angle_beta   90.00
_cell.angle_gamma   90.00
#
_symmetry.space_group_name_H-M   'P 1'
#
loop_
_entity.id
_entity.type
_entity.pdbx_description
1 polymer ?
#
loop_
_entity_poly.entity_id
_entity_poly.type
_entity_poly.pdbx_seq_one_letter_code
_entity_poly.pdbx_strand_id
1 'polypeptide(L)'
;MRRILKAEDGKYHVKGKTYAMLKGSRQQVGHETAYKTEGGLTKKDLMFTKRGRWVSRKKHLTAKKEKRLEKHGYFAKKGTFGYVKRDKTRKKR
;
A
#
# COMPACT_ATOMS: atom_id res chain seq x y z
N MET A 1 -23.91 -2.55 0.74
CA MET A 1 -23.37 -1.63 -0.29
C MET A 1 -24.20 -1.76 -1.55
N ARG A 2 -24.64 -0.65 -2.16
CA ARG A 2 -25.25 -0.73 -3.51
C ARG A 2 -24.19 -1.16 -4.52
N ARG A 3 -24.58 -2.07 -5.42
CA ARG A 3 -23.74 -2.50 -6.53
C ARG A 3 -23.59 -1.35 -7.51
N ILE A 4 -22.35 -1.02 -7.86
CA ILE A 4 -22.06 -0.01 -8.88
C ILE A 4 -22.20 -0.71 -10.23
N LEU A 5 -23.19 -0.27 -11.02
CA LEU A 5 -23.43 -0.76 -12.38
C LEU A 5 -22.74 0.15 -13.39
N LYS A 6 -22.55 -0.37 -14.60
CA LYS A 6 -22.13 0.47 -15.74
C LYS A 6 -23.30 1.34 -16.17
N ALA A 7 -23.02 2.55 -16.61
CA ALA A 7 -24.00 3.37 -17.31
C ALA A 7 -24.07 2.98 -18.79
N GLU A 8 -24.95 3.64 -19.54
CA GLU A 8 -25.17 3.39 -20.98
C GLU A 8 -23.91 3.63 -21.82
N ASP A 9 -23.01 4.51 -21.37
CA ASP A 9 -21.71 4.77 -22.00
C ASP A 9 -20.66 3.65 -21.79
N GLY A 10 -21.03 2.57 -21.09
CA GLY A 10 -20.16 1.44 -20.78
C GLY A 10 -19.10 1.71 -19.70
N LYS A 11 -19.11 2.91 -19.10
CA LYS A 11 -18.17 3.32 -18.03
C LYS A 11 -18.86 3.32 -16.67
N TYR A 12 -18.04 3.47 -15.63
CA TYR A 12 -18.49 3.58 -14.24
C TYR A 12 -18.38 5.02 -13.76
N HIS A 13 -19.49 5.57 -13.29
CA HIS A 13 -19.56 6.92 -12.73
C HIS A 13 -19.59 6.85 -11.21
N VAL A 14 -18.53 7.30 -10.55
CA VAL A 14 -18.43 7.25 -9.09
C VAL A 14 -17.96 8.60 -8.57
N LYS A 15 -18.81 9.25 -7.77
CA LYS A 15 -18.53 10.54 -7.12
C LYS A 15 -18.06 11.64 -8.11
N GLY A 16 -18.70 11.72 -9.28
CA GLY A 16 -18.39 12.70 -10.32
C GLY A 16 -17.16 12.38 -11.18
N LYS A 17 -16.55 11.20 -11.03
CA LYS A 17 -15.46 10.72 -11.89
C LYS A 17 -15.89 9.52 -12.70
N THR A 18 -15.35 9.42 -13.92
CA THR A 18 -15.58 8.32 -14.84
C THR A 18 -14.42 7.33 -14.80
N TYR A 19 -14.74 6.04 -14.84
CA TYR A 19 -13.75 4.96 -14.80
C TYR A 19 -14.10 3.92 -15.86
N ALA A 20 -13.10 3.42 -16.59
CA ALA A 20 -13.29 2.35 -17.56
C ALA A 20 -13.62 1.01 -16.86
N MET A 21 -13.07 0.80 -15.67
CA MET A 21 -13.28 -0.42 -14.89
C MET A 21 -13.58 -0.12 -13.42
N LEU A 22 -14.39 -0.98 -12.80
CA LEU A 22 -14.74 -0.81 -11.39
C LEU A 22 -13.62 -1.29 -10.46
N LYS A 23 -13.04 -2.45 -10.78
CA LYS A 23 -11.96 -3.10 -10.03
C LYS A 23 -10.73 -3.25 -10.92
N GLY A 24 -9.55 -2.96 -10.40
CA GLY A 24 -8.30 -3.12 -11.12
C GLY A 24 -7.06 -3.21 -10.21
N SER A 25 -5.88 -3.17 -10.81
CA SER A 25 -4.60 -3.13 -10.09
C SER A 25 -4.40 -1.79 -9.37
N ARG A 26 -3.45 -1.74 -8.43
CA ARG A 26 -3.10 -0.48 -7.72
C ARG A 26 -2.64 0.60 -8.69
N GLN A 27 -1.92 0.22 -9.73
CA GLN A 27 -1.48 1.10 -10.80
C GLN A 27 -2.68 1.68 -11.56
N GLN A 28 -3.61 0.84 -12.01
CA GLN A 28 -4.82 1.28 -12.71
C GLN A 28 -5.67 2.23 -11.87
N VAL A 29 -5.75 2.00 -10.55
CA VAL A 29 -6.45 2.91 -9.63
C VAL A 29 -5.70 4.23 -9.46
N GLY A 30 -4.37 4.19 -9.38
CA GLY A 30 -3.52 5.38 -9.31
C GLY A 30 -3.66 6.29 -10.53
N HIS A 31 -3.73 5.69 -11.72
CA HIS A 31 -3.94 6.36 -13.01
C HIS A 31 -5.41 6.69 -13.32
N GLU A 32 -6.33 6.46 -12.38
CA GLU A 32 -7.77 6.73 -12.55
C GLU A 32 -8.46 5.92 -13.66
N THR A 33 -7.85 4.85 -14.14
CA THR A 33 -8.51 3.89 -15.05
C THR A 33 -9.54 3.04 -14.31
N ALA A 34 -9.23 2.69 -13.06
CA ALA A 34 -10.05 1.87 -12.18
C ALA A 34 -10.51 2.65 -10.94
N TYR A 35 -11.75 2.43 -10.47
CA TYR A 35 -12.24 3.10 -9.25
C TYR A 35 -11.55 2.58 -7.97
N LYS A 36 -11.46 1.26 -7.82
CA LYS A 36 -10.89 0.61 -6.63
C LYS A 36 -10.12 -0.66 -6.99
N THR A 37 -9.31 -1.12 -6.05
CA THR A 37 -8.68 -2.45 -6.16
C THR A 37 -9.65 -3.55 -5.76
N GLU A 38 -9.29 -4.80 -6.02
CA GLU A 38 -10.05 -5.97 -5.54
C GLU A 38 -10.23 -5.94 -4.02
N GLY A 39 -9.20 -5.52 -3.28
CA GLY A 39 -9.24 -5.30 -1.83
C GLY A 39 -9.88 -3.98 -1.37
N GLY A 40 -10.57 -3.27 -2.25
CA GLY A 40 -11.34 -2.07 -1.90
C GLY A 40 -10.55 -0.77 -1.74
N LEU A 41 -9.23 -0.78 -1.97
CA LEU A 41 -8.41 0.44 -1.90
C LEU A 41 -8.75 1.39 -3.04
N THR A 42 -8.96 2.67 -2.73
CA THR A 42 -9.16 3.76 -3.69
C THR A 42 -7.88 4.57 -3.87
N LYS A 43 -7.85 5.50 -4.84
CA LYS A 43 -6.69 6.35 -5.09
C LYS A 43 -6.19 7.11 -3.84
N LYS A 44 -7.09 7.53 -2.95
CA LYS A 44 -6.75 8.21 -1.68
C LYS A 44 -5.95 7.31 -0.72
N ASP A 45 -6.21 6.01 -0.77
CA ASP A 45 -5.56 5.00 0.07
C ASP A 45 -4.21 4.55 -0.49
N LEU A 46 -3.87 5.00 -1.70
CA LEU A 46 -2.62 4.69 -2.38
C LEU A 46 -1.64 5.87 -2.31
N MET A 47 -0.37 5.55 -2.51
CA MET A 47 0.74 6.50 -2.53
C MET A 47 1.73 6.08 -3.61
N PHE A 48 2.17 7.03 -4.43
CA PHE A 48 3.25 6.81 -5.37
C PHE A 48 4.60 6.95 -4.66
N THR A 49 5.43 5.93 -4.76
CA THR A 49 6.77 5.92 -4.16
C THR A 49 7.79 6.50 -5.14
N LYS A 50 8.92 7.00 -4.62
CA LYS A 50 10.05 7.44 -5.45
C LYS A 50 10.60 6.35 -6.38
N ARG A 51 10.33 5.07 -6.08
CA ARG A 51 10.72 3.91 -6.90
C ARG A 51 9.70 3.55 -7.98
N GLY A 52 8.75 4.45 -8.29
CA GLY A 52 7.80 4.27 -9.39
C GLY A 52 6.62 3.33 -9.10
N ARG A 53 6.37 2.95 -7.84
CA ARG A 53 5.32 1.98 -7.47
C ARG A 53 4.19 2.63 -6.68
N TRP A 54 2.94 2.25 -7.00
CA TRP A 54 1.75 2.57 -6.20
C TRP A 54 1.58 1.56 -5.05
N VAL A 55 1.71 2.02 -3.81
CA VAL A 55 1.60 1.20 -2.60
C VAL A 55 0.46 1.67 -1.70
N SER A 56 0.00 0.82 -0.79
CA SER A 56 -0.97 1.24 0.23
C SER A 56 -0.33 2.24 1.19
N ARG A 57 -0.95 3.42 1.33
CA ARG A 57 -0.53 4.49 2.24
C ARG A 57 -0.48 4.01 3.69
N LYS A 58 -1.52 3.31 4.14
CA LYS A 58 -1.61 2.76 5.50
C LYS A 58 -0.41 1.86 5.81
N LYS A 59 -0.12 0.90 4.92
CA LYS A 59 1.01 -0.04 5.11
C LYS A 59 2.37 0.67 5.11
N HIS A 60 2.54 1.67 4.24
CA HIS A 60 3.78 2.46 4.21
C HIS A 60 4.02 3.21 5.53
N LEU A 61 2.98 3.84 6.07
CA LEU A 61 3.06 4.59 7.33
C LEU A 61 3.25 3.67 8.54
N THR A 62 2.51 2.56 8.63
CA THR A 62 2.63 1.63 9.75
C THR A 62 4.00 0.97 9.77
N ALA A 63 4.56 0.59 8.61
CA ALA A 63 5.89 -0.01 8.55
C ALA A 63 6.98 0.92 9.12
N LYS A 64 6.92 2.22 8.81
CA LYS A 64 7.84 3.24 9.34
C LYS A 64 7.71 3.45 10.85
N LYS A 65 6.49 3.37 11.39
CA LYS A 65 6.21 3.56 12.82
C LYS A 65 6.57 2.33 13.64
N GLU A 66 6.23 1.15 13.15
CA GLU A 66 6.33 -0.08 13.94
C GLU A 66 7.76 -0.60 14.04
N LYS A 67 8.56 -0.45 12.98
CA LYS A 67 9.96 -0.94 12.92
C LYS A 67 10.11 -2.34 13.51
N ARG A 68 9.23 -3.26 13.11
CA ARG A 68 9.08 -4.59 13.76
C ARG A 68 10.38 -5.36 13.85
N LEU A 69 11.15 -5.38 12.76
CA LEU A 69 12.45 -6.07 12.70
C LEU A 69 13.43 -5.51 13.75
N GLU A 70 13.59 -4.18 13.80
CA GLU A 70 14.46 -3.51 14.78
C GLU A 70 13.99 -3.82 16.22
N LYS A 71 12.68 -3.79 16.49
CA LYS A 71 12.12 -4.12 17.82
C LYS A 71 12.39 -5.57 18.26
N HIS A 72 12.40 -6.49 17.30
CA HIS A 72 12.74 -7.90 17.51
C HIS A 72 14.27 -8.17 17.47
N GLY A 73 15.09 -7.12 17.32
CA GLY A 73 16.55 -7.21 17.38
C GLY A 73 17.23 -7.50 16.04
N TYR A 74 16.50 -7.49 14.93
CA TYR A 74 17.03 -7.73 13.59
C TYR A 74 17.44 -6.42 12.91
N PHE A 75 18.69 -6.35 12.46
CA PHE A 75 19.28 -5.20 11.79
C PHE A 75 20.01 -5.61 10.51
N ALA A 76 20.36 -4.63 9.68
CA ALA A 76 21.26 -4.81 8.55
C ALA A 76 22.56 -4.03 8.82
N LYS A 77 23.71 -4.61 8.47
CA LYS A 77 25.03 -3.97 8.56
C LYS A 77 25.62 -3.86 7.15
N LYS A 78 26.13 -2.67 6.80
CA LYS A 78 26.75 -2.40 5.50
C LYS A 78 27.95 -3.33 5.29
N GLY A 79 28.06 -3.93 4.10
CA GLY A 79 29.15 -4.86 3.76
C GLY A 79 28.91 -6.32 4.17
N THR A 80 27.82 -6.62 4.88
CA THR A 80 27.42 -8.00 5.23
C THR A 80 26.09 -8.35 4.59
N PHE A 81 26.03 -9.51 3.94
CA PHE A 81 24.80 -10.07 3.40
C PHE A 81 24.01 -10.79 4.49
N GLY A 82 22.68 -10.58 4.54
CA GLY A 82 21.79 -11.18 5.53
C GLY A 82 21.42 -10.27 6.71
N TYR A 83 20.78 -10.85 7.73
CA TYR A 83 20.37 -10.15 8.95
C TYR A 83 21.42 -10.27 10.05
N VAL A 84 21.55 -9.23 10.86
CA VAL A 84 22.37 -9.23 12.08
C VAL A 84 21.42 -9.14 13.27
N LYS A 85 21.42 -10.15 14.13
CA LYS A 85 20.63 -10.16 15.36
C LYS A 85 21.46 -9.57 16.50
N ARG A 86 20.96 -8.53 17.16
CA ARG A 86 21.56 -8.00 18.39
C ARG A 86 20.87 -8.64 19.58
N ASP A 87 21.66 -9.24 20.47
CA ASP A 87 21.15 -9.69 21.75
C ASP A 87 20.78 -8.49 22.62
N LYS A 88 19.59 -8.54 23.23
CA LYS A 88 19.19 -7.55 24.23
C LYS A 88 19.97 -7.92 25.50
N THR A 89 21.02 -7.18 25.84
CA THR A 89 21.62 -7.30 27.16
C THR A 89 20.55 -6.96 28.20
N ARG A 90 20.11 -7.95 28.97
CA ARG A 90 19.19 -7.75 30.10
C ARG A 90 19.90 -6.80 31.06
N LYS A 91 19.43 -5.55 31.17
CA LYS A 91 19.84 -4.68 32.27
C LYS A 91 19.27 -5.32 33.54
N LYS A 92 20.10 -6.06 34.30
CA LYS A 92 19.72 -6.54 35.63
C LYS A 92 19.38 -5.29 36.44
N ARG A 93 18.13 -5.20 36.89
CA ARG A 93 17.68 -4.15 37.81
C ARG A 93 17.97 -4.61 39.23
#